data_AF-A0A209A2P7-F1
#
_entry.id   AF-A0A209A2P7-F1
#
_cell.length_a   1.000
_cell.length_b   1.000
_cell.length_c   1.000
_cell.angle_alpha   90.00
_cell.angle_beta   90.00
_cell.angle_gamma   90.00
#
_symmetry.space_group_name_H-M   'P 1'
#
loop_
_entity.id
_entity.type
_entity.pdbx_description
1 polymer ?
#
loop_
_entity_poly.entity_id
_entity_poly.type
_entity_poly.pdbx_seq_one_letter_code
_entity_poly.pdbx_strand_id
1 'polypeptide(L)' 'MTTDQQTLLMFKGLIASLPTETQAKVKHAEKLLRDVLADYPEGEATVAFGLIGAELQMDETETINK' A
#
# COMPACT_ATOMS: atom_id res chain seq x y z
N MET A 1 20.30 10.11 5.67
CA MET A 1 19.11 9.30 5.35
C MET A 1 17.93 9.96 6.03
N THR A 2 16.89 10.33 5.28
CA THR A 2 15.68 10.92 5.86
C THR A 2 14.78 9.83 6.44
N THR A 3 13.84 10.20 7.32
CA THR A 3 12.84 9.28 7.86
C THR A 3 12.05 8.59 6.74
N ASP A 4 11.70 9.31 5.68
CA ASP A 4 10.98 8.75 4.53
C ASP A 4 11.80 7.70 3.78
N GLN A 5 13.11 7.96 3.60
CA GLN A 5 14.03 6.99 3.02
C GLN A 5 14.18 5.75 3.90
N GLN A 6 14.14 5.91 5.23
CA GLN A 6 14.16 4.80 6.18
C GLN A 6 12.92 3.94 6.07
N THR A 7 11.74 4.55 6.09
CA THR A 7 10.45 3.87 5.95
C THR A 7 10.39 3.07 4.65
N LEU A 8 10.81 3.67 3.54
CA LEU A 8 10.88 2.97 2.25
C LEU A 8 11.81 1.75 2.31
N LEU A 9 12.96 1.86 2.98
CA LEU A 9 13.89 0.74 3.14
C LEU A 9 13.30 -0.36 4.02
N MET A 10 12.57 -0.02 5.07
CA MET A 10 11.88 -0.98 5.94
C MET A 10 10.85 -1.80 5.17
N PHE A 11 10.01 -1.16 4.35
CA PHE A 11 9.05 -1.87 3.50
C PHE A 11 9.75 -2.78 2.49
N LYS A 12 10.82 -2.32 1.84
CA LYS A 12 11.61 -3.18 0.94
C LYS A 12 12.19 -4.40 1.65
N GLY A 13 12.70 -4.22 2.87
CA GLY A 13 13.19 -5.31 3.71
C GLY A 13 12.08 -6.30 4.11
N LEU A 14 10.91 -5.79 4.51
CA LEU A 14 9.74 -6.60 4.83
C LEU A 14 9.29 -7.42 3.62
N ILE A 15 9.18 -6.82 2.44
CA ILE A 15 8.80 -7.55 1.22
C ILE A 15 9.84 -8.63 0.92
N ALA A 16 11.12 -8.32 1.01
CA ALA A 16 12.20 -9.27 0.75
C ALA A 16 12.21 -10.47 1.72
N SER A 17 11.66 -10.34 2.93
CA SER A 17 11.57 -11.43 3.90
C SER A 17 10.35 -12.36 3.70
N LEU A 18 9.41 -12.00 2.82
CA LEU A 18 8.25 -12.84 2.50
C LEU A 18 8.63 -14.02 1.59
N PRO A 19 7.84 -15.12 1.57
CA PRO A 19 7.99 -16.18 0.58
C PRO A 19 7.92 -15.66 -0.86
N THR A 20 8.64 -16.28 -1.79
CA THR A 20 8.75 -15.82 -3.20
C THR A 20 7.39 -15.64 -3.89
N GLU A 21 6.45 -16.55 -3.63
CA GLU A 21 5.08 -16.44 -4.17
C GLU A 21 4.37 -15.18 -3.65
N THR A 22 4.49 -14.91 -2.35
CA THR A 22 3.92 -13.71 -1.72
C THR A 22 4.61 -12.45 -2.23
N GLN A 23 5.94 -12.47 -2.44
CA GLN A 23 6.65 -11.36 -3.07
C GLN A 23 6.12 -11.04 -4.47
N ALA A 24 5.86 -12.07 -5.28
CA ALA A 24 5.30 -11.89 -6.62
C ALA A 24 3.91 -11.25 -6.57
N LYS A 25 3.06 -11.70 -5.63
CA LYS A 25 1.73 -11.10 -5.39
C LYS A 25 1.84 -9.63 -4.98
N VAL A 26 2.72 -9.29 -4.05
CA VAL A 26 2.94 -7.90 -3.62
C VAL A 26 3.42 -7.02 -4.77
N LYS A 27 4.40 -7.48 -5.57
CA LYS A 27 4.90 -6.73 -6.73
C LYS A 27 3.82 -6.52 -7.79
N HIS A 28 2.97 -7.52 -8.01
CA HIS A 28 1.87 -7.39 -8.96
C HIS A 28 0.84 -6.36 -8.48
N ALA A 29 0.44 -6.42 -7.21
CA ALA A 29 -0.46 -5.43 -6.60
C ALA A 29 0.14 -4.02 -6.63
N GLU A 30 1.42 -3.86 -6.27
CA GLU A 30 2.14 -2.58 -6.35
C GLU A 30 2.05 -2.00 -7.77
N LYS A 31 2.30 -2.82 -8.79
CA LYS A 31 2.22 -2.37 -10.18
C LYS A 31 0.82 -1.87 -10.52
N LEU A 32 -0.22 -2.64 -10.21
CA LEU A 32 -1.61 -2.25 -10.51
C LEU A 32 -1.98 -0.93 -9.84
N LEU A 33 -1.59 -0.74 -8.57
CA LEU A 33 -1.84 0.52 -7.85
C LEU A 33 -1.10 1.70 -8.49
N ARG A 34 0.13 1.50 -8.95
CA ARG A 34 0.90 2.54 -9.66
C ARG A 34 0.30 2.87 -11.02
N ASP A 35 -0.15 1.86 -11.76
CA ASP A 35 -0.79 2.06 -13.06
C ASP A 35 -2.08 2.89 -12.89
N VAL A 36 -2.90 2.56 -11.88
CA VAL A 36 -4.08 3.37 -11.52
C VAL A 36 -3.71 4.80 -11.14
N LEU A 37 -2.69 5.02 -10.31
CA LEU A 37 -2.25 6.38 -9.98
C LEU A 37 -1.77 7.17 -11.22
N ALA A 38 -1.21 6.50 -12.22
CA ALA A 38 -0.77 7.12 -13.46
C ALA A 38 -1.93 7.49 -14.41
N ASP A 39 -3.01 6.71 -14.40
CA ASP A 39 -4.20 6.93 -15.24
C ASP A 39 -5.00 8.19 -14.82
N TYR A 40 -4.79 8.70 -13.59
CA TYR A 40 -5.47 9.88 -13.04
C TYR A 40 -4.46 10.93 -12.54
N PRO A 41 -3.84 11.71 -13.46
CA PRO A 41 -2.72 12.59 -13.13
C PRO A 41 -3.11 13.83 -12.32
N GLU A 42 -4.40 14.17 -12.23
CA GLU A 42 -4.88 15.31 -11.44
C GLU A 42 -5.05 14.96 -9.95
N GLY A 43 -4.76 13.71 -9.57
CA GLY A 43 -4.70 13.26 -8.18
C GLY A 43 -5.97 12.57 -7.69
N GLU A 44 -6.96 12.34 -8.55
CA GLU A 44 -8.22 11.67 -8.20
C GLU A 44 -7.97 10.27 -7.63
N ALA A 45 -7.05 9.52 -8.24
CA ALA A 45 -6.64 8.22 -7.73
C ALA A 45 -5.96 8.31 -6.35
N THR A 46 -5.26 9.40 -6.04
CA THR A 46 -4.67 9.61 -4.70
C THR A 46 -5.76 9.83 -3.66
N VAL A 47 -6.79 10.61 -3.98
CA VAL A 47 -7.95 10.84 -3.09
C VAL A 47 -8.72 9.54 -2.88
N ALA A 48 -8.98 8.78 -3.95
CA ALA A 48 -9.64 7.48 -3.86
C ALA A 48 -8.83 6.47 -3.04
N PHE A 49 -7.51 6.43 -3.21
CA PHE A 49 -6.63 5.58 -2.41
C PHE A 49 -6.66 5.96 -0.92
N GLY A 50 -6.70 7.27 -0.61
CA GLY A 50 -6.86 7.76 0.76
C GLY A 50 -8.19 7.36 1.40
N LEU A 51 -9.29 7.43 0.65
CA LEU A 51 -10.62 6.97 1.11
C LEU A 51 -10.60 5.48 1.48
N ILE A 52 -10.12 4.63 0.56
CA ILE A 52 -10.01 3.18 0.80
C ILE A 52 -9.12 2.90 2.03
N GLY A 53 -7.99 3.61 2.16
CA GLY A 53 -7.12 3.47 3.33
C GLY A 53 -7.82 3.83 4.64
N ALA A 54 -8.65 4.87 4.65
CA ALA A 54 -9.44 5.27 5.81
C ALA A 54 -10.52 4.22 6.14
N GLU A 55 -11.20 3.68 5.13
CA GLU A 55 -12.18 2.59 5.29
C GLU A 55 -11.54 1.33 5.90
N LEU A 56 -10.37 0.91 5.41
CA LEU A 56 -9.64 -0.24 5.95
C LEU A 56 -9.25 -0.05 7.43
N GLN A 57 -8.84 1.16 7.81
CA GLN A 57 -8.54 1.48 9.20
C GLN A 57 -9.79 1.38 10.10
N MET A 58 -10.96 1.74 9.57
CA MET A 58 -12.24 1.64 10.30
C MET A 58 -12.73 0.19 10.41
N ASP A 59 -12.60 -0.61 9.34
CA ASP A 59 -13.01 -2.02 9.32
C ASP A 59 -12.18 -2.87 10.32
N GLU A 60 -10.88 -2.59 10.45
CA GLU A 60 -10.07 -3.19 11.53
C GLU A 60 -10.59 -2.79 12.94
N THR A 61 -11.20 -1.61 13.06
CA THR A 61 -11.74 -1.10 14.34
C THR A 61 -13.10 -1.72 14.69
N GLU A 62 -13.92 -2.11 13.71
CA GLU A 62 -15.20 -2.80 13.95
C GLU A 62 -15.03 -4.28 14.34
N THR A 63 -13.93 -4.92 13.94
CA THR A 63 -13.68 -6.34 14.22
C THR A 63 -13.13 -6.59 15.64
N ILE A 64 -12.57 -5.55 16.30
CA ILE A 64 -12.02 -5.62 17.67
C ILE A 64 -13.09 -5.31 18.74
N ASN A 65 -14.24 -4.74 18.36
CA ASN A 65 -15.31 -4.33 19.28
C ASN A 65 -16.55 -5.26 19.27
N LYS A 66 -16.45 -6.48 18.73
CA LYS A 66 -17.52 -7.49 18.77
C LYS A 66 -17.09 -8.74 19.53
#